data_AF-A0A9E8ZEJ5-F1
#
_entry.id   AF-A0A9E8ZEJ5-F1
#
_cell.length_a   1.000
_cell.length_b   1.000
_cell.length_c   1.000
_cell.angle_alpha   90.00
_cell.angle_beta   90.00
_cell.angle_gamma   90.00
#
_symmetry.space_group_name_H-M   'P 1'
#
loop_
_entity.id
_entity.type
_entity.pdbx_description
1 polymer ?
#
loop_
_entity_poly.entity_id
_entity_poly.type
_entity_poly.pdbx_seq_one_letter_code
_entity_poly.pdbx_strand_id
1 'polypeptide(L)'
;MPFQIKPFQIHPSQLNRRLGKNLGRKSGRQIRRDAHATHRASAMATPPDALPPPNKPIRVGRRSPLGLLLFLLLWSIILGLGLAQAVTPPSSLSSLAGGKNTPAIAQAFEPDPDGLTDPVPPELQLGQELYLENCATCHVALPPAVMPTESWRVILTQPTHYGAQITPPVQPGLQIIWNYISLYSRPLKPDEPVPYRLRSSRYFRALHPDVAFDDRVSVRSCISCHPAAEQFNYRRLAADWQTTP
;
A
#
# COMPACT_ATOMS: atom_id res chain seq x y z
N MET A 1 -16.27 -45.31 32.68
CA MET A 1 -17.61 -44.74 32.38
C MET A 1 -17.66 -44.46 30.89
N PRO A 2 -18.59 -45.05 30.11
CA PRO A 2 -18.59 -44.86 28.66
C PRO A 2 -19.29 -43.55 28.27
N PHE A 3 -18.59 -42.72 27.49
CA PHE A 3 -19.10 -41.47 26.92
C PHE A 3 -20.04 -41.80 25.74
N GLN A 4 -21.32 -41.42 25.87
CA GLN A 4 -22.26 -41.45 24.73
C GLN A 4 -22.04 -40.24 23.83
N ILE A 5 -21.82 -40.48 22.54
CA ILE A 5 -21.83 -39.46 21.49
C ILE A 5 -23.27 -39.29 21.00
N LYS A 6 -23.85 -38.10 21.18
CA LYS A 6 -25.15 -37.74 20.59
C LYS A 6 -24.96 -37.31 19.13
N PRO A 7 -25.81 -37.75 18.19
CA PRO A 7 -25.76 -37.30 16.80
C PRO A 7 -26.32 -35.87 16.66
N PHE A 8 -25.60 -35.05 15.90
CA PHE A 8 -25.96 -33.68 15.53
C PHE A 8 -27.05 -33.71 14.43
N GLN A 9 -28.23 -33.18 14.74
CA GLN A 9 -29.36 -33.03 13.82
C GLN A 9 -29.31 -31.64 13.16
N ILE A 10 -29.31 -31.58 11.83
CA ILE A 10 -29.32 -30.32 11.05
C ILE A 10 -30.78 -29.94 10.77
N HIS A 11 -31.22 -28.76 11.24
CA HIS A 11 -32.57 -28.24 11.04
C HIS A 11 -32.68 -27.46 9.71
N PRO A 12 -33.53 -27.88 8.74
CA PRO A 12 -33.67 -27.20 7.46
C PRO A 12 -34.77 -26.13 7.56
N SER A 13 -34.43 -24.90 7.95
CA SER A 13 -35.40 -23.80 7.94
C SER A 13 -34.76 -22.43 7.77
N GLN A 14 -33.95 -22.23 6.72
CA GLN A 14 -33.56 -20.90 6.22
C GLN A 14 -33.34 -20.92 4.69
N LEU A 15 -34.19 -21.66 3.96
CA LEU A 15 -34.18 -21.69 2.49
C LEU A 15 -35.51 -21.15 1.97
N ASN A 16 -35.67 -19.83 1.93
CA ASN A 16 -36.51 -19.07 0.98
C ASN A 16 -36.81 -17.65 1.52
N ARG A 17 -36.07 -16.64 1.03
CA ARG A 17 -36.64 -15.31 0.81
C ARG A 17 -36.31 -14.89 -0.62
N ARG A 18 -37.00 -15.56 -1.53
CA ARG A 18 -37.12 -15.24 -2.94
C ARG A 18 -37.94 -13.96 -3.12
N LEU A 19 -37.52 -13.18 -4.11
CA LEU A 19 -38.37 -12.52 -5.11
C LEU A 19 -39.28 -11.38 -4.67
N GLY A 20 -38.98 -10.19 -5.20
CA GLY A 20 -40.02 -9.24 -5.61
C GLY A 20 -39.70 -7.79 -5.34
N LYS A 21 -39.16 -7.09 -6.36
CA LYS A 21 -39.73 -5.85 -6.95
C LYS A 21 -38.67 -5.13 -7.77
N ASN A 22 -38.80 -5.29 -9.09
CA ASN A 22 -38.13 -4.49 -10.10
C ASN A 22 -39.24 -4.06 -11.07
N LEU A 23 -39.74 -2.83 -10.98
CA LEU A 23 -40.65 -2.23 -11.96
C LEU A 23 -40.49 -0.70 -11.98
N GLY A 24 -40.11 -0.18 -13.15
CA GLY A 24 -40.29 1.20 -13.60
C GLY A 24 -39.27 2.21 -13.03
N ARG A 25 -38.60 3.08 -13.79
CA ARG A 25 -39.06 3.79 -14.99
C ARG A 25 -37.84 4.46 -15.66
N LYS A 26 -37.59 4.13 -16.92
CA LYS A 26 -36.73 4.91 -17.84
C LYS A 26 -37.56 6.00 -18.51
N SER A 27 -37.01 7.20 -18.65
CA SER A 27 -37.19 8.17 -19.76
C SER A 27 -36.44 9.44 -19.33
N GLY A 28 -35.37 9.88 -20.00
CA GLY A 28 -35.43 10.71 -21.21
C GLY A 28 -35.78 12.16 -20.81
N ARG A 29 -35.17 13.25 -21.27
CA ARG A 29 -34.23 13.57 -22.34
C ARG A 29 -34.07 15.11 -22.27
N GLN A 30 -33.07 15.63 -22.95
CA GLN A 30 -33.11 16.94 -23.63
C GLN A 30 -32.67 18.19 -22.84
N ILE A 31 -31.40 18.52 -23.08
CA ILE A 31 -30.85 19.83 -23.46
C ILE A 31 -31.90 20.79 -24.05
N ARG A 32 -32.01 22.00 -23.49
CA ARG A 32 -32.39 23.20 -24.25
C ARG A 32 -31.71 24.44 -23.68
N ARG A 33 -30.83 25.00 -24.50
CA ARG A 33 -30.54 26.45 -24.55
C ARG A 33 -31.84 27.15 -24.90
N ASP A 34 -32.08 28.34 -24.36
CA ASP A 34 -32.76 29.43 -25.07
C ASP A 34 -32.38 30.76 -24.40
N ALA A 35 -32.10 31.73 -25.27
CA ALA A 35 -31.67 33.09 -24.99
C ALA A 35 -32.85 34.07 -25.10
N HIS A 36 -32.54 35.35 -24.81
CA HIS A 36 -33.33 36.57 -25.03
C HIS A 36 -34.43 36.89 -24.01
N ALA A 37 -34.34 38.05 -23.36
CA ALA A 37 -34.92 39.30 -23.91
C ALA A 37 -34.92 40.45 -22.87
N THR A 38 -34.22 41.53 -23.22
CA THR A 38 -34.65 42.94 -23.13
C THR A 38 -35.18 43.51 -21.80
N HIS A 39 -34.32 44.27 -21.11
CA HIS A 39 -34.77 45.37 -20.23
C HIS A 39 -34.68 46.71 -20.96
N ARG A 40 -35.79 47.43 -20.86
CA ARG A 40 -36.19 48.67 -21.51
C ARG A 40 -35.47 49.87 -20.88
N ALA A 41 -34.78 50.67 -21.69
CA ALA A 41 -34.15 51.92 -21.29
C ALA A 41 -35.18 53.06 -21.28
N SER A 42 -35.25 53.81 -20.18
CA SER A 42 -35.89 55.13 -20.12
C SER A 42 -34.81 56.20 -20.23
N ALA A 43 -34.91 57.01 -21.27
CA ALA A 43 -34.08 58.19 -21.50
C ALA A 43 -34.64 59.39 -20.73
N MET A 44 -33.78 60.09 -20.00
CA MET A 44 -34.02 61.43 -19.46
C MET A 44 -32.83 62.30 -19.86
N ALA A 45 -33.14 63.40 -20.56
CA ALA A 45 -32.21 64.35 -21.12
C ALA A 45 -31.71 65.35 -20.06
N THR A 46 -30.43 65.72 -20.14
CA THR A 46 -29.80 66.86 -19.45
C THR A 46 -28.78 67.55 -20.38
N PRO A 47 -28.49 68.85 -20.15
CA PRO A 47 -28.11 69.83 -21.18
C PRO A 47 -26.61 69.87 -21.55
N PRO A 48 -26.25 70.53 -22.66
CA PRO A 48 -24.88 70.64 -23.14
C PRO A 48 -24.14 71.82 -22.46
N ASP A 49 -22.90 71.58 -22.03
CA ASP A 49 -21.77 72.52 -21.93
C ASP A 49 -20.92 72.26 -20.69
N ALA A 50 -19.91 71.41 -20.87
CA ALA A 50 -18.65 71.47 -20.13
C ALA A 50 -17.58 70.68 -20.90
N LEU A 51 -16.61 71.38 -21.48
CA LEU A 51 -15.41 70.76 -22.06
C LEU A 51 -14.64 70.04 -20.93
N PRO A 52 -14.30 68.75 -21.07
CA PRO A 52 -13.48 68.06 -20.09
C PRO A 52 -12.04 68.60 -20.11
N PRO A 53 -11.36 68.72 -18.96
CA PRO A 53 -9.96 69.15 -18.90
C PRO A 53 -9.04 68.11 -19.58
N PRO A 54 -7.89 68.54 -20.14
CA PRO A 54 -6.99 67.67 -20.86
C PRO A 54 -6.47 66.54 -19.97
N ASN A 55 -6.58 65.32 -20.48
CA ASN A 55 -6.19 64.10 -19.79
C ASN A 55 -4.66 64.07 -19.60
N LYS A 56 -4.20 64.00 -18.35
CA LYS A 56 -2.76 63.84 -18.07
C LYS A 56 -2.32 62.45 -18.55
N PRO A 57 -1.20 62.33 -19.28
CA PRO A 57 -0.72 61.02 -19.70
C PRO A 57 -0.34 60.20 -18.46
N ILE A 58 -1.05 59.09 -18.24
CA ILE A 58 -0.68 58.07 -17.26
C ILE A 58 0.62 57.45 -17.76
N ARG A 59 1.76 57.81 -17.14
CA ARG A 59 3.03 57.11 -17.36
C ARG A 59 2.91 55.72 -16.76
N VAL A 60 2.56 54.73 -17.59
CA VAL A 60 2.74 53.32 -17.26
C VAL A 60 4.25 53.07 -17.22
N GLY A 61 4.82 53.15 -16.02
CA GLY A 61 6.21 52.77 -15.79
C GLY A 61 6.40 51.33 -16.26
N ARG A 62 7.25 51.16 -17.28
CA ARG A 62 7.65 49.85 -17.81
C ARG A 62 8.43 49.13 -16.71
N ARG A 63 7.71 48.41 -15.83
CA ARG A 63 8.32 47.58 -14.79
C ARG A 63 9.21 46.57 -15.50
N SER A 64 10.51 46.63 -15.23
CA SER A 64 11.46 45.77 -15.94
C SER A 64 11.14 44.31 -15.60
N PRO A 65 10.95 43.44 -16.61
CA PRO A 65 10.68 42.01 -16.37
C PRO A 65 11.86 41.33 -15.66
N LEU A 66 13.03 41.98 -15.67
CA LEU A 66 14.24 41.54 -15.00
C LEU A 66 14.09 41.53 -13.47
N GLY A 67 13.38 42.50 -12.89
CA GLY A 67 13.14 42.51 -11.44
C GLY A 67 12.27 41.33 -10.98
N LEU A 68 11.25 40.98 -11.77
CA LEU A 68 10.40 39.82 -11.51
C LEU A 68 11.19 38.51 -11.63
N LEU A 69 12.02 38.39 -12.67
CA LEU A 69 12.88 37.22 -12.88
C LEU A 69 13.87 37.02 -11.75
N LEU A 70 14.55 38.08 -11.30
CA LEU A 70 15.49 38.00 -10.18
C LEU A 70 14.78 37.63 -8.87
N PHE A 71 13.57 38.15 -8.64
CA PHE A 71 12.76 37.78 -7.49
C PHE A 71 12.37 36.29 -7.49
N LEU A 72 11.91 35.77 -8.64
CA LEU A 72 11.54 34.36 -8.80
C LEU A 72 12.75 33.41 -8.64
N LEU A 73 13.92 33.82 -9.16
CA LEU A 73 15.17 33.06 -8.99
C LEU A 73 15.59 33.00 -7.53
N LEU A 74 15.56 34.15 -6.84
CA LEU A 74 15.88 34.23 -5.41
C LEU A 74 14.91 33.38 -4.58
N TRP A 75 13.62 33.45 -4.87
CA TRP A 75 12.60 32.63 -4.20
C TRP A 75 12.83 31.13 -4.42
N SER A 76 13.21 30.72 -5.64
CA SER A 76 13.49 29.31 -5.96
C SER A 76 14.72 28.81 -5.20
N ILE A 77 15.76 29.63 -5.05
CA ILE A 77 16.98 29.29 -4.32
C ILE A 77 16.69 29.14 -2.81
N ILE A 78 15.89 30.04 -2.24
CA ILE A 78 15.51 29.98 -0.81
C ILE A 78 14.70 28.71 -0.52
N LEU A 79 13.73 28.37 -1.38
CA LEU A 79 12.94 27.15 -1.23
C LEU A 79 13.80 25.88 -1.43
N GLY A 80 14.74 25.89 -2.38
CA GLY A 80 15.66 24.78 -2.60
C GLY A 80 16.61 24.54 -1.43
N LEU A 81 17.17 25.60 -0.83
CA LEU A 81 18.02 25.52 0.36
C LEU A 81 17.23 25.11 1.62
N GLY A 82 15.98 25.54 1.74
CA GLY A 82 15.10 25.15 2.84
C GLY A 82 14.78 23.65 2.83
N LEU A 83 14.52 23.07 1.65
CA LEU A 83 14.28 21.63 1.50
C LEU A 83 15.56 20.79 1.69
N ALA A 84 16.73 21.33 1.37
CA ALA A 84 18.01 20.62 1.53
C ALA A 84 18.38 20.35 3.01
N GLN A 85 17.86 21.14 3.96
CA GLN A 85 18.09 20.89 5.40
C GLN A 85 17.07 19.94 6.04
N ALA A 86 15.96 19.65 5.35
CA ALA A 86 14.93 18.72 5.83
C ALA A 86 15.19 17.26 5.41
N VAL A 87 16.20 17.03 4.56
CA VAL A 87 16.66 15.70 4.17
C VAL A 87 18.04 15.47 4.80
N THR A 88 18.06 15.07 6.07
CA THR A 88 19.26 14.42 6.61
C THR A 88 19.43 13.10 5.87
N PRO A 89 20.52 12.87 5.11
CA PRO A 89 20.76 11.56 4.55
C PRO A 89 20.93 10.57 5.72
N PRO A 90 20.35 9.35 5.65
CA PRO A 90 20.67 8.32 6.62
C PRO A 90 22.19 8.11 6.60
N SER A 91 22.78 7.95 7.79
CA SER A 91 24.21 7.84 8.11
C SER A 91 25.03 6.81 7.30
N SER A 92 24.38 6.08 6.39
CA SER A 92 24.96 5.17 5.41
C SER A 92 25.89 5.83 4.37
N LEU A 93 25.74 7.13 4.08
CA LEU A 93 26.57 7.79 3.06
C LEU A 93 27.94 8.27 3.57
N SER A 94 28.14 8.35 4.90
CA SER A 94 29.47 8.65 5.46
C SER A 94 30.48 7.51 5.24
N SER A 95 30.02 6.31 4.87
CA SER A 95 30.91 5.17 4.59
C SER A 95 31.54 5.19 3.19
N LEU A 96 31.12 6.09 2.29
CA LEU A 96 31.63 6.16 0.91
C LEU A 96 32.85 7.09 0.75
N ALA A 97 33.25 7.83 1.78
CA ALA A 97 34.45 8.68 1.75
C ALA A 97 35.75 7.94 2.15
N GLY A 98 35.67 6.67 2.54
CA GLY A 98 36.83 5.84 2.91
C GLY A 98 37.01 4.69 1.93
N GLY A 99 37.66 4.95 0.79
CA GLY A 99 37.90 3.92 -0.22
C GLY A 99 38.82 2.78 0.27
N LYS A 100 38.45 1.53 -0.08
CA LYS A 100 39.27 0.54 -0.82
C LYS A 100 38.54 -0.81 -0.92
N ASN A 101 38.21 -1.17 -2.17
CA ASN A 101 38.12 -2.51 -2.75
C ASN A 101 36.94 -3.44 -2.34
N THR A 102 36.03 -3.66 -3.30
CA THR A 102 35.05 -4.76 -3.42
C THR A 102 35.78 -6.12 -3.55
N PRO A 103 35.18 -7.31 -3.23
CA PRO A 103 33.80 -7.69 -3.50
C PRO A 103 32.96 -7.93 -2.25
N ALA A 104 31.88 -7.17 -2.13
CA ALA A 104 30.82 -7.33 -1.14
C ALA A 104 29.91 -8.53 -1.48
N ILE A 105 30.46 -9.74 -1.43
CA ILE A 105 29.68 -10.99 -1.42
C ILE A 105 29.80 -11.69 -0.05
N ALA A 106 30.67 -11.21 0.84
CA ALA A 106 30.91 -11.82 2.15
C ALA A 106 30.22 -11.11 3.33
N GLN A 107 29.48 -10.02 3.12
CA GLN A 107 28.86 -9.24 4.21
C GLN A 107 27.37 -9.55 4.47
N ALA A 108 26.80 -10.56 3.82
CA ALA A 108 25.39 -10.94 4.00
C ALA A 108 25.14 -11.93 5.16
N PHE A 109 26.02 -11.96 6.19
CA PHE A 109 25.89 -12.90 7.31
C PHE A 109 26.18 -12.29 8.68
N GLU A 110 26.00 -10.97 8.83
CA GLU A 110 25.72 -10.43 10.16
C GLU A 110 24.21 -10.63 10.41
N PRO A 111 23.80 -11.33 11.49
CA PRO A 111 22.40 -11.37 11.88
C PRO A 111 21.94 -9.94 12.09
N ASP A 112 20.94 -9.51 11.33
CA ASP A 112 20.31 -8.22 11.55
C ASP A 112 19.90 -8.12 13.03
N PRO A 113 20.42 -7.15 13.82
CA PRO A 113 20.02 -6.97 15.21
C PRO A 113 18.51 -6.71 15.36
N ASP A 114 17.86 -6.23 14.30
CA ASP A 114 16.41 -5.98 14.24
C ASP A 114 15.62 -7.26 13.88
N GLY A 115 16.31 -8.31 13.44
CA GLY A 115 15.78 -9.63 13.14
C GLY A 115 14.80 -9.67 11.97
N LEU A 116 14.95 -8.76 10.99
CA LEU A 116 14.21 -8.90 9.73
C LEU A 116 14.53 -10.24 9.08
N THR A 117 13.49 -10.80 8.47
CA THR A 117 13.60 -12.02 7.68
C THR A 117 14.37 -11.70 6.40
N ASP A 118 15.65 -12.09 6.36
CA ASP A 118 16.62 -11.93 5.28
C ASP A 118 16.86 -10.45 4.87
N PRO A 119 18.13 -10.03 4.69
CA PRO A 119 18.40 -8.65 4.27
C PRO A 119 17.70 -8.34 2.94
N VAL A 120 16.95 -7.24 2.91
CA VAL A 120 16.21 -6.78 1.72
C VAL A 120 17.04 -5.71 1.01
N PRO A 121 17.42 -5.93 -0.27
CA PRO A 121 18.24 -4.98 -0.99
C PRO A 121 17.47 -3.68 -1.22
N PRO A 122 18.16 -2.52 -1.35
CA PRO A 122 17.52 -1.21 -1.45
C PRO A 122 16.43 -1.11 -2.51
N GLU A 123 16.57 -1.83 -3.63
CA GLU A 123 15.62 -1.81 -4.75
C GLU A 123 14.26 -2.46 -4.41
N LEU A 124 14.20 -3.28 -3.36
CA LEU A 124 13.01 -4.02 -2.94
C LEU A 124 12.40 -3.50 -1.63
N GLN A 125 13.04 -2.54 -0.95
CA GLN A 125 12.56 -2.00 0.32
C GLN A 125 11.14 -1.42 0.20
N LEU A 126 10.86 -0.66 -0.86
CA LEU A 126 9.51 -0.13 -1.12
C LEU A 126 8.48 -1.27 -1.33
N GLY A 127 8.89 -2.37 -1.95
CA GLY A 127 8.03 -3.55 -2.13
C GLY A 127 7.70 -4.23 -0.81
N GLN A 128 8.66 -4.32 0.10
CA GLN A 128 8.44 -4.82 1.45
C GLN A 128 7.56 -3.88 2.28
N GLU A 129 7.79 -2.57 2.22
CA GLU A 129 7.00 -1.57 2.95
C GLU A 129 5.53 -1.63 2.51
N LEU A 130 5.27 -1.56 1.22
CA LEU A 130 3.91 -1.69 0.68
C LEU A 130 3.29 -3.06 1.01
N TYR A 131 4.09 -4.13 1.05
CA TYR A 131 3.61 -5.45 1.49
C TYR A 131 3.13 -5.40 2.94
N LEU A 132 3.92 -4.83 3.86
CA LEU A 132 3.54 -4.73 5.27
C LEU A 132 2.32 -3.82 5.46
N GLU A 133 2.27 -2.68 4.78
CA GLU A 133 1.11 -1.76 4.83
C GLU A 133 -0.20 -2.43 4.39
N ASN A 134 -0.15 -3.33 3.42
CA ASN A 134 -1.35 -3.98 2.88
C ASN A 134 -1.68 -5.30 3.59
N CYS A 135 -0.67 -6.02 4.09
CA CYS A 135 -0.83 -7.39 4.59
C CYS A 135 -0.67 -7.54 6.10
N ALA A 136 -0.19 -6.51 6.82
CA ALA A 136 -0.04 -6.52 8.28
C ALA A 136 -1.22 -5.85 9.03
N THR A 137 -2.27 -5.41 8.34
CA THR A 137 -3.38 -4.64 8.95
C THR A 137 -4.39 -5.50 9.70
N CYS A 138 -4.60 -6.74 9.23
CA CYS A 138 -5.63 -7.64 9.76
C CYS A 138 -5.04 -8.81 10.57
N HIS A 139 -3.80 -9.16 10.32
CA HIS A 139 -3.02 -10.21 11.00
C HIS A 139 -1.54 -9.90 10.78
N VAL A 140 -0.62 -10.63 11.42
CA VAL A 140 0.81 -10.47 11.12
C VAL A 140 1.08 -10.76 9.65
N ALA A 141 1.93 -9.96 9.02
CA ALA A 141 2.37 -10.24 7.65
C ALA A 141 3.24 -11.50 7.65
N LEU A 142 2.89 -12.48 6.82
CA LEU A 142 3.64 -13.73 6.73
C LEU A 142 4.93 -13.53 5.93
N PRO A 143 6.06 -14.16 6.29
CA PRO A 143 7.24 -14.10 5.44
C PRO A 143 6.98 -14.78 4.08
N PRO A 144 7.35 -14.18 2.93
CA PRO A 144 7.11 -14.80 1.62
C PRO A 144 7.62 -16.24 1.49
N ALA A 145 8.71 -16.57 2.20
CA ALA A 145 9.36 -17.87 2.21
C ALA A 145 8.47 -19.04 2.68
N VAL A 146 7.36 -18.77 3.38
CA VAL A 146 6.48 -19.82 3.93
C VAL A 146 5.54 -20.43 2.90
N MET A 147 5.44 -19.85 1.69
CA MET A 147 4.51 -20.28 0.64
C MET A 147 5.16 -20.22 -0.75
N PRO A 148 4.68 -21.03 -1.70
CA PRO A 148 5.09 -20.94 -3.09
C PRO A 148 4.67 -19.62 -3.77
N THR A 149 5.41 -19.21 -4.80
CA THR A 149 5.11 -18.03 -5.64
C THR A 149 3.69 -18.07 -6.22
N GLU A 150 3.23 -19.25 -6.63
CA GLU A 150 1.90 -19.48 -7.20
C GLU A 150 0.79 -19.21 -6.18
N SER A 151 1.00 -19.62 -4.93
CA SER A 151 0.04 -19.35 -3.85
C SER A 151 -0.09 -17.86 -3.59
N TRP A 152 1.04 -17.14 -3.56
CA TRP A 152 1.04 -15.69 -3.40
C TRP A 152 0.29 -14.96 -4.53
N ARG A 153 0.45 -15.42 -5.77
CA ARG A 153 -0.27 -14.85 -6.92
C ARG A 153 -1.79 -14.94 -6.73
N VAL A 154 -2.27 -16.08 -6.25
CA VAL A 154 -3.71 -16.26 -5.94
C VAL A 154 -4.12 -15.33 -4.80
N ILE A 155 -3.35 -15.30 -3.70
CA ILE A 155 -3.69 -14.52 -2.50
C ILE A 155 -3.75 -13.01 -2.78
N LEU A 156 -2.78 -12.46 -3.51
CA LEU A 156 -2.68 -11.02 -3.80
C LEU A 156 -3.78 -10.50 -4.71
N THR A 157 -4.40 -11.36 -5.52
CA THR A 157 -5.39 -10.97 -6.51
C THR A 157 -6.83 -11.26 -6.08
N GLN A 158 -7.02 -11.95 -4.95
CA GLN A 158 -8.33 -12.42 -4.52
C GLN A 158 -9.04 -11.39 -3.61
N PRO A 159 -10.21 -10.85 -4.01
CA PRO A 159 -10.97 -9.93 -3.16
C PRO A 159 -11.57 -10.60 -1.92
N THR A 160 -11.88 -11.91 -2.02
CA THR A 160 -12.34 -12.73 -0.90
C THR A 160 -11.14 -13.42 -0.24
N HIS A 161 -10.71 -12.86 0.87
CA HIS A 161 -9.52 -13.28 1.61
C HIS A 161 -9.93 -14.07 2.87
N TYR A 162 -10.05 -15.39 2.72
CA TYR A 162 -10.43 -16.32 3.80
C TYR A 162 -11.75 -15.97 4.53
N GLY A 163 -12.75 -15.51 3.77
CA GLY A 163 -14.06 -15.14 4.30
C GLY A 163 -14.19 -13.67 4.69
N ALA A 164 -13.11 -12.89 4.62
CA ALA A 164 -13.15 -11.43 4.67
C ALA A 164 -13.16 -10.85 3.25
N GLN A 165 -13.84 -9.71 3.07
CA GLN A 165 -13.71 -8.92 1.84
C GLN A 165 -12.64 -7.86 2.06
N ILE A 166 -11.65 -7.84 1.18
CA ILE A 166 -10.58 -6.84 1.17
C ILE A 166 -10.56 -6.15 -0.20
N THR A 167 -9.97 -4.97 -0.25
CA THR A 167 -9.60 -4.31 -1.50
C THR A 167 -8.18 -4.74 -1.83
N PRO A 168 -7.96 -5.56 -2.89
CA PRO A 168 -6.61 -5.95 -3.27
C PRO A 168 -5.80 -4.71 -3.72
N PRO A 169 -4.46 -4.73 -3.55
CA PRO A 169 -3.62 -3.68 -4.09
C PRO A 169 -3.79 -3.60 -5.61
N VAL A 170 -3.83 -2.38 -6.13
CA VAL A 170 -3.98 -2.10 -7.57
C VAL A 170 -2.64 -1.62 -8.15
N GLN A 171 -2.55 -1.55 -9.47
CA GLN A 171 -1.36 -1.04 -10.14
C GLN A 171 -1.15 0.47 -9.88
N PRO A 172 0.11 0.93 -9.73
CA PRO A 172 1.37 0.19 -9.85
C PRO A 172 1.81 -0.54 -8.56
N GLY A 173 1.15 -0.29 -7.42
CA GLY A 173 1.53 -0.84 -6.12
C GLY A 173 1.55 -2.37 -6.09
N LEU A 174 0.59 -3.02 -6.77
CA LEU A 174 0.56 -4.48 -6.92
C LEU A 174 1.86 -5.03 -7.53
N GLN A 175 2.40 -4.40 -8.58
CA GLN A 175 3.63 -4.85 -9.21
C GLN A 175 4.84 -4.69 -8.28
N ILE A 176 4.90 -3.59 -7.53
CA ILE A 176 5.99 -3.31 -6.59
C ILE A 176 5.99 -4.35 -5.45
N ILE A 177 4.82 -4.65 -4.88
CA ILE A 177 4.64 -5.73 -3.91
C ILE A 177 5.03 -7.09 -4.51
N TRP A 178 4.59 -7.37 -5.75
CA TRP A 178 4.88 -8.63 -6.42
C TRP A 178 6.37 -8.85 -6.66
N ASN A 179 7.13 -7.82 -7.01
CA ASN A 179 8.58 -7.92 -7.20
C ASN A 179 9.28 -8.39 -5.91
N TYR A 180 8.87 -7.86 -4.76
CA TYR A 180 9.36 -8.32 -3.46
C TYR A 180 8.94 -9.77 -3.16
N ILE A 181 7.63 -10.06 -3.19
CA ILE A 181 7.11 -11.37 -2.81
C ILE A 181 7.65 -12.49 -3.71
N SER A 182 7.68 -12.28 -5.03
CA SER A 182 8.13 -13.30 -5.97
C SER A 182 9.59 -13.70 -5.73
N LEU A 183 10.46 -12.73 -5.41
CA LEU A 183 11.87 -13.01 -5.13
C LEU A 183 12.09 -13.75 -3.79
N TYR A 184 11.32 -13.42 -2.76
CA TYR A 184 11.47 -13.99 -1.42
C TYR A 184 10.59 -15.23 -1.16
N SER A 185 9.66 -15.53 -2.06
CA SER A 185 8.87 -16.75 -2.03
C SER A 185 9.69 -17.98 -2.43
N ARG A 186 9.03 -19.13 -2.59
CA ARG A 186 9.70 -20.39 -2.92
C ARG A 186 9.07 -21.04 -4.15
N PRO A 187 9.81 -21.86 -4.92
CA PRO A 187 9.26 -22.50 -6.11
C PRO A 187 8.26 -23.62 -5.76
N LEU A 188 7.22 -23.82 -6.56
CA LEU A 188 6.39 -25.02 -6.48
C LEU A 188 7.09 -26.21 -7.16
N LYS A 189 6.95 -27.42 -6.61
CA LYS A 189 7.42 -28.63 -7.31
C LYS A 189 6.45 -28.98 -8.46
N PRO A 190 6.93 -29.58 -9.57
CA PRO A 190 6.09 -29.89 -10.74
C PRO A 190 4.80 -30.67 -10.43
N ASP A 191 4.85 -31.63 -9.50
CA ASP A 191 3.71 -32.50 -9.15
C ASP A 191 3.07 -32.13 -7.80
N GLU A 192 3.39 -30.96 -7.25
CA GLU A 192 2.82 -30.48 -5.97
C GLU A 192 1.60 -29.60 -6.24
N PRO A 193 0.43 -29.88 -5.63
CA PRO A 193 -0.71 -28.98 -5.75
C PRO A 193 -0.40 -27.63 -5.11
N VAL A 194 -0.83 -26.53 -5.74
CA VAL A 194 -0.65 -25.18 -5.19
C VAL A 194 -1.34 -25.08 -3.82
N PRO A 195 -0.59 -24.95 -2.71
CA PRO A 195 -1.20 -24.91 -1.39
C PRO A 195 -1.91 -23.58 -1.20
N TYR A 196 -3.20 -23.61 -0.87
CA TYR A 196 -3.92 -22.38 -0.54
C TYR A 196 -3.74 -21.98 0.93
N ARG A 197 -3.65 -22.94 1.86
CA ARG A 197 -3.49 -22.69 3.30
C ARG A 197 -2.06 -22.94 3.77
N LEU A 198 -1.65 -22.17 4.78
CA LEU A 198 -0.29 -22.22 5.35
C LEU A 198 0.12 -23.63 5.80
N ARG A 199 -0.75 -24.34 6.53
CA ARG A 199 -0.51 -25.73 6.96
C ARG A 199 -0.19 -26.68 5.80
N SER A 200 -0.80 -26.46 4.63
CA SER A 200 -0.61 -27.30 3.45
C SER A 200 0.73 -27.04 2.74
N SER A 201 1.35 -25.89 2.98
CA SER A 201 2.66 -25.57 2.41
C SER A 201 3.74 -26.49 2.98
N ARG A 202 4.51 -27.13 2.11
CA ARG A 202 5.70 -27.88 2.56
C ARG A 202 6.74 -26.97 3.18
N TYR A 203 6.83 -25.71 2.73
CA TYR A 203 7.82 -24.75 3.24
C TYR A 203 7.53 -24.38 4.68
N PHE A 204 6.27 -24.08 5.00
CA PHE A 204 5.85 -23.84 6.37
C PHE A 204 6.17 -25.02 7.30
N ARG A 205 5.87 -26.25 6.87
CA ARG A 205 6.17 -27.46 7.64
C ARG A 205 7.68 -27.72 7.79
N ALA A 206 8.45 -27.47 6.73
CA ALA A 206 9.91 -27.63 6.79
C ALA A 206 10.59 -26.61 7.72
N LEU A 207 10.00 -25.42 7.88
CA LEU A 207 10.46 -24.41 8.83
C LEU A 207 10.02 -24.69 10.27
N HIS A 208 9.09 -25.62 10.48
CA HIS A 208 8.56 -25.99 11.81
C HIS A 208 8.51 -27.52 11.96
N PRO A 209 9.65 -28.23 11.83
CA PRO A 209 9.66 -29.70 11.83
C PRO A 209 9.16 -30.31 13.14
N ASP A 210 9.41 -29.64 14.27
CA ASP A 210 9.09 -30.16 15.61
C ASP A 210 7.80 -29.58 16.21
N VAL A 211 7.03 -28.83 15.43
CA VAL A 211 5.76 -28.22 15.88
C VAL A 211 4.58 -28.98 15.29
N ALA A 212 3.81 -29.64 16.16
CA ALA A 212 2.55 -30.26 15.78
C ALA A 212 1.45 -29.20 15.70
N PHE A 213 0.99 -28.91 14.49
CA PHE A 213 -0.15 -28.02 14.28
C PHE A 213 -1.47 -28.79 14.27
N ASP A 214 -2.56 -28.12 14.66
CA ASP A 214 -3.92 -28.57 14.36
C ASP A 214 -4.33 -28.25 12.91
N ASP A 215 -5.49 -28.74 12.47
CA ASP A 215 -5.96 -28.52 11.10
C ASP A 215 -6.23 -27.05 10.73
N ARG A 216 -6.21 -26.13 11.72
CA ARG A 216 -6.57 -24.73 11.56
C ARG A 216 -5.47 -23.82 12.08
N VAL A 217 -4.27 -23.95 11.51
CA VAL A 217 -3.19 -22.96 11.70
C VAL A 217 -3.72 -21.57 11.38
N SER A 218 -3.87 -20.76 12.43
CA SER A 218 -4.31 -19.38 12.32
C SER A 218 -3.09 -18.50 12.12
N VAL A 219 -3.14 -17.61 11.13
CA VAL A 219 -2.07 -16.62 10.91
C VAL A 219 -1.92 -15.67 12.10
N ARG A 220 -2.89 -15.60 13.02
CA ARG A 220 -2.77 -14.82 14.27
C ARG A 220 -1.98 -15.55 15.37
N SER A 221 -1.87 -16.88 15.32
CA SER A 221 -1.22 -17.64 16.39
C SER A 221 0.30 -17.60 16.31
N CYS A 222 0.89 -17.07 15.24
CA CYS A 222 2.34 -16.94 15.08
C CYS A 222 3.00 -16.21 16.26
N ILE A 223 2.32 -15.20 16.82
CA ILE A 223 2.84 -14.37 17.93
C ILE A 223 3.08 -15.18 19.21
N SER A 224 2.36 -16.30 19.39
CA SER A 224 2.54 -17.15 20.58
C SER A 224 3.95 -17.72 20.72
N CYS A 225 4.58 -18.08 19.59
CA CYS A 225 5.95 -18.59 19.56
C CYS A 225 6.93 -17.50 19.10
N HIS A 226 6.48 -16.56 18.27
CA HIS A 226 7.27 -15.45 17.72
C HIS A 226 6.76 -14.09 18.23
N PRO A 227 7.10 -13.67 19.45
CA PRO A 227 6.54 -12.46 20.07
C PRO A 227 6.82 -11.17 19.30
N ALA A 228 7.81 -11.16 18.39
CA ALA A 228 8.13 -10.00 17.55
C ALA A 228 7.59 -10.08 16.10
N ALA A 229 6.66 -11.01 15.84
CA ALA A 229 6.11 -11.21 14.49
C ALA A 229 5.35 -9.99 13.94
N GLU A 230 4.78 -9.15 14.81
CA GLU A 230 4.14 -7.89 14.41
C GLU A 230 5.15 -6.89 13.83
N GLN A 231 6.41 -6.95 14.28
CA GLN A 231 7.52 -6.17 13.72
C GLN A 231 8.21 -6.90 12.55
N PHE A 232 7.56 -7.94 12.00
CA PHE A 232 8.09 -8.80 10.95
C PHE A 232 9.40 -9.53 11.33
N ASN A 233 9.65 -9.69 12.64
CA ASN A 233 10.76 -10.44 13.19
C ASN A 233 10.29 -11.81 13.69
N TYR A 234 10.53 -12.82 12.87
CA TYR A 234 10.23 -14.22 13.18
C TYR A 234 11.43 -14.97 13.77
N ARG A 235 12.60 -14.33 13.90
CA ARG A 235 13.79 -14.95 14.50
C ARG A 235 13.71 -14.95 16.03
N ARG A 236 13.02 -13.96 16.61
CA ARG A 236 12.81 -13.90 18.07
C ARG A 236 11.78 -14.95 18.50
N LEU A 237 12.22 -15.89 19.32
CA LEU A 237 11.39 -16.93 19.92
C LEU A 237 11.01 -16.60 21.37
N ALA A 238 9.83 -17.04 21.78
CA ALA A 238 9.46 -17.08 23.19
C ALA A 238 10.36 -18.07 23.96
N ALA A 239 10.51 -17.87 25.28
CA ALA A 239 11.51 -18.56 26.10
C ALA A 239 11.37 -20.09 26.09
N ASP A 240 10.13 -20.58 26.00
CA ASP A 240 9.78 -22.00 25.86
C ASP A 240 10.31 -22.64 24.57
N TRP A 241 10.56 -21.85 23.52
CA TRP A 241 11.05 -22.33 22.23
C TRP A 241 12.54 -22.09 21.98
N GLN A 242 13.23 -21.30 22.82
CA GLN A 242 14.66 -20.97 22.65
C GLN A 242 15.61 -22.15 22.95
N THR A 243 15.13 -23.19 23.61
CA THR A 243 15.95 -24.30 24.12
C THR A 243 15.71 -25.63 23.41
N THR A 244 14.94 -25.63 22.32
CA THR A 244 14.77 -26.81 21.48
C THR A 244 16.04 -26.96 20.63
N PRO A 245 16.83 -28.04 20.80
CA PRO A 245 18.14 -28.20 20.16
C PRO A 245 18.08 -28.34 18.64
#